data_AF-A0A8D8FME9-F1
#
_entry.id   AF-A0A8D8FME9-F1
#
_cell.length_a   1.000
_cell.length_b   1.000
_cell.length_c   1.000
_cell.angle_alpha   90.00
_cell.angle_beta   90.00
_cell.angle_gamma   90.00
#
_symmetry.space_group_name_H-M   'P 1'
#
loop_
_entity.id
_entity.type
_entity.pdbx_description
1 polymer ?
#
loop_
_entity_poly.entity_id
_entity_poly.type
_entity_poly.pdbx_seq_one_letter_code
_entity_poly.pdbx_strand_id
1 'polypeptide(L)'
;MTPKLKISECVLQRITKVTSQCSGELFGIMCRGTLTVLGFILEGKEKSSTLNYSQIQNNFPTEIDLCGLIKFGPCSDAEAHLSEILQDVDITDNPVLLNCDADGEITASLFKHGQLEGISYEVVSETDLYREYMLLRLRCSLELYCEQNEKSVAENAFTLRKRLAAGNVAFGVAGSKVILSGGSSGSQVVGLGAEDSMEMLLGLSAKVEDDGFGSTGKGGKKKGAAGGNVVPTEYQVVNINMLVKKSKDAQDEKLTREACNVTIDSKNGCNRVKIPLQLDVLSMIHRETKVVLCYDILVESVCRSLRLLESSFVEQLGQFKKVHVSKCYHMMPEGMGHFLTCVYPAGNEVKEEDEFLLEKRRSLHLQFGLPTIRPYFRKANGFRFRETDSKLLFNPHVGVKRQLTEGKLSLVQGRYSYHHYMQDEFNDDGWGCAYRSLQTLISWFIYQGYADVRIPTHTEIQKYLVRVGDKPANFAGSRQWIGSTEVSMCLNEFVKVDSRIMHVSSGADMATKGSELAYHFETQGTPVMIGGGVLAHTILGVDFDRNTGDLKFLILDPHFTGADELGTVLAKGWCGWKGVDFWNKTAYYNLCMPQRPYVF
;
A
#
# COMPACT_ATOMS: atom_id res chain seq x y z
N MET A 1 -3.37 -32.13 -12.97
CA MET A 1 -3.86 -31.32 -14.11
C MET A 1 -2.89 -30.17 -14.30
N THR A 2 -2.54 -29.82 -15.54
CA THR A 2 -1.67 -28.67 -15.81
C THR A 2 -2.39 -27.38 -15.41
N PRO A 3 -1.80 -26.53 -14.54
CA PRO A 3 -2.44 -25.27 -14.17
C PRO A 3 -2.47 -24.31 -15.36
N LYS A 4 -3.49 -23.45 -15.42
CA LYS A 4 -3.47 -22.27 -16.30
C LYS A 4 -2.52 -21.23 -15.69
N LEU A 5 -1.72 -20.56 -16.51
CA LEU A 5 -0.79 -19.53 -16.05
C LEU A 5 -1.28 -18.13 -16.40
N LYS A 6 -1.37 -17.28 -15.39
CA LYS A 6 -1.62 -15.83 -15.49
C LYS A 6 -0.40 -15.09 -14.94
N ILE A 7 0.00 -13.98 -15.56
CA ILE A 7 1.09 -13.13 -15.06
C ILE A 7 0.59 -11.68 -14.98
N SER A 8 0.80 -11.04 -13.84
CA SER A 8 0.49 -9.62 -13.67
C SER A 8 1.30 -8.75 -14.64
N GLU A 9 0.65 -7.75 -15.25
CA GLU A 9 1.36 -6.74 -16.05
C GLU A 9 2.45 -6.01 -15.26
N CYS A 10 2.28 -5.85 -13.94
CA CYS A 10 3.27 -5.23 -13.05
C CYS A 10 4.56 -6.05 -13.00
N VAL A 11 4.46 -7.38 -13.01
CA VAL A 11 5.61 -8.29 -13.07
C VAL A 11 6.34 -8.11 -14.39
N LEU A 12 5.63 -8.17 -15.51
CA LEU A 12 6.22 -8.03 -16.85
C LEU A 12 6.91 -6.66 -17.02
N GLN A 13 6.27 -5.57 -16.59
CA GLN A 13 6.85 -4.23 -16.63
C GLN A 13 8.07 -4.05 -15.71
N ARG A 14 8.16 -4.81 -14.61
CA ARG A 14 9.35 -4.81 -13.73
C ARG A 14 10.48 -5.65 -14.32
N ILE A 15 10.17 -6.78 -14.95
CA ILE A 15 11.14 -7.63 -15.64
C ILE A 15 11.92 -6.83 -16.69
N THR A 16 11.24 -6.01 -17.51
CA THR A 16 11.90 -5.20 -18.56
C THR A 16 12.87 -4.14 -18.01
N LYS A 17 12.83 -3.84 -16.70
CA LYS A 17 13.74 -2.90 -16.04
C LYS A 17 14.97 -3.58 -15.46
N VAL A 18 15.03 -4.91 -15.44
CA VAL A 18 16.19 -5.66 -14.94
C VAL A 18 17.21 -5.77 -16.06
N THR A 19 18.39 -5.16 -15.85
CA THR A 19 19.47 -5.14 -16.86
C THR A 19 20.63 -6.07 -16.52
N SER A 20 20.60 -6.71 -15.34
CA SER A 20 21.65 -7.60 -14.88
C SER A 20 21.30 -9.06 -15.13
N GLN A 21 22.30 -9.87 -15.52
CA GLN A 21 22.17 -11.33 -15.50
C GLN A 21 22.10 -11.81 -14.06
N CYS A 22 20.98 -12.43 -13.69
CA CYS A 22 20.70 -12.91 -12.34
C CYS A 22 19.55 -13.93 -12.35
N SER A 23 19.33 -14.60 -11.22
CA SER A 23 18.11 -15.34 -10.93
C SER A 23 17.24 -14.58 -9.92
N GLY A 24 16.01 -15.05 -9.79
CA GLY A 24 15.10 -14.63 -8.76
C GLY A 24 13.98 -15.62 -8.54
N GLU A 25 13.25 -15.45 -7.45
CA GLU A 25 12.13 -16.29 -7.06
C GLU A 25 10.79 -15.65 -7.40
N LEU A 26 9.85 -16.45 -7.88
CA LEU A 26 8.50 -16.02 -8.26
C LEU A 26 7.49 -16.27 -7.15
N PHE A 27 6.59 -15.33 -6.96
CA PHE A 27 5.52 -15.39 -5.97
C PHE A 27 4.15 -15.21 -6.63
N GLY A 28 3.19 -16.02 -6.23
CA GLY A 28 1.86 -16.02 -6.83
C GLY A 28 0.79 -16.69 -5.97
N ILE A 29 -0.44 -16.70 -6.48
CA ILE A 29 -1.61 -17.32 -5.85
C ILE A 29 -2.11 -18.44 -6.75
N MET A 30 -2.34 -19.62 -6.17
CA MET A 30 -3.01 -20.75 -6.84
C MET A 30 -4.50 -20.75 -6.45
N CYS A 31 -5.39 -20.58 -7.44
CA CYS A 31 -6.83 -20.64 -7.23
C CYS A 31 -7.50 -21.45 -8.34
N ARG A 32 -8.22 -22.52 -7.96
CA ARG A 32 -9.04 -23.36 -8.86
C ARG A 32 -8.29 -23.85 -10.13
N GLY A 33 -7.01 -24.19 -9.98
CA GLY A 33 -6.17 -24.66 -11.09
C GLY A 33 -5.62 -23.55 -12.00
N THR A 34 -5.73 -22.29 -11.59
CA THR A 34 -5.05 -21.16 -12.21
C THR A 34 -4.01 -20.60 -11.25
N LEU A 35 -2.75 -20.57 -11.69
CA LEU A 35 -1.66 -19.91 -10.99
C LEU A 35 -1.50 -18.49 -11.54
N THR A 36 -1.65 -17.50 -10.66
CA THR A 36 -1.42 -16.09 -11.00
C THR A 36 -0.12 -15.62 -10.37
N VAL A 37 0.90 -15.34 -11.18
CA VAL A 37 2.18 -14.76 -10.74
C VAL A 37 1.99 -13.27 -10.50
N LEU A 38 2.24 -12.84 -9.26
CA LEU A 38 2.00 -11.47 -8.80
C LEU A 38 3.28 -10.69 -8.52
N GLY A 39 4.36 -11.38 -8.16
CA GLY A 39 5.61 -10.72 -7.79
C GLY A 39 6.82 -11.60 -8.04
N PHE A 40 8.00 -10.98 -7.97
CA PHE A 40 9.27 -11.66 -7.94
C PHE A 40 10.27 -10.86 -7.11
N ILE A 41 11.27 -11.55 -6.58
CA ILE A 41 12.48 -10.98 -5.99
C ILE A 41 13.69 -11.38 -6.82
N LEU A 42 14.80 -10.67 -6.66
CA LEU A 42 16.09 -10.96 -7.27
C LEU A 42 17.03 -11.52 -6.20
N GLU A 43 17.84 -12.50 -6.59
CA GLU A 43 18.89 -13.02 -5.73
C GLU A 43 20.00 -11.99 -5.52
N GLY A 44 20.47 -11.88 -4.27
CA GLY A 44 21.57 -10.99 -3.91
C GLY A 44 22.90 -11.48 -4.50
N LYS A 45 23.82 -10.56 -4.81
CA LYS A 45 25.18 -10.89 -5.28
C LYS A 45 26.05 -11.54 -4.19
N GLU A 46 25.67 -11.43 -2.93
CA GLU A 46 26.37 -12.05 -1.81
C GLU A 46 25.92 -13.49 -1.65
N LYS A 47 26.86 -14.42 -1.82
CA LYS A 47 26.67 -15.87 -1.63
C LYS A 47 26.41 -16.18 -0.15
N SER A 48 25.23 -15.84 0.35
CA SER A 48 24.70 -16.44 1.58
C SER A 48 24.11 -17.80 1.22
N SER A 49 24.46 -18.84 1.98
CA SER A 49 24.03 -20.23 1.77
C SER A 49 22.55 -20.49 2.10
N THR A 50 21.75 -19.46 2.33
CA THR A 50 20.31 -19.56 2.59
C THR A 50 19.56 -18.79 1.52
N LEU A 51 18.74 -19.49 0.74
CA LEU A 51 17.92 -18.92 -0.33
C LEU A 51 17.01 -17.80 0.24
N ASN A 52 17.02 -16.64 -0.42
CA ASN A 52 16.42 -15.40 0.09
C ASN A 52 14.88 -15.48 0.23
N TYR A 53 14.22 -16.38 -0.51
CA TYR A 53 12.76 -16.52 -0.46
C TYR A 53 12.21 -16.84 0.94
N SER A 54 12.89 -17.69 1.72
CA SER A 54 12.40 -18.16 3.03
C SER A 54 12.26 -17.01 4.04
N GLN A 55 13.12 -16.00 3.92
CA GLN A 55 13.12 -14.83 4.78
C GLN A 55 12.02 -13.84 4.37
N ILE A 56 11.78 -13.67 3.07
CA ILE A 56 10.88 -12.63 2.55
C ILE A 56 9.43 -13.09 2.34
N GLN A 57 9.15 -14.40 2.22
CA GLN A 57 7.79 -14.91 1.97
C GLN A 57 6.79 -14.41 3.02
N ASN A 58 7.23 -14.29 4.28
CA ASN A 58 6.37 -13.79 5.34
C ASN A 58 6.00 -12.30 5.17
N ASN A 59 6.76 -11.53 4.38
CA ASN A 59 6.47 -10.12 4.08
C ASN A 59 5.32 -9.97 3.07
N PHE A 60 5.10 -10.96 2.21
CA PHE A 60 3.96 -10.94 1.30
C PHE A 60 2.65 -11.15 2.06
N PRO A 61 1.52 -10.60 1.56
CA PRO A 61 0.20 -11.00 2.01
C PRO A 61 0.05 -12.52 2.00
N THR A 62 -0.62 -13.07 3.01
CA THR A 62 -0.92 -14.51 3.05
C THR A 62 -1.63 -14.95 1.78
N GLU A 63 -1.35 -16.18 1.33
CA GLU A 63 -1.69 -16.81 0.03
C GLU A 63 -0.79 -16.45 -1.15
N ILE A 64 -0.01 -15.35 -1.05
CA ILE A 64 1.03 -15.09 -2.04
C ILE A 64 2.28 -15.85 -1.61
N ASP A 65 2.58 -16.92 -2.34
CA ASP A 65 3.59 -17.90 -1.98
C ASP A 65 4.54 -18.21 -3.14
N LEU A 66 5.69 -18.78 -2.78
CA LEU A 66 6.71 -19.22 -3.74
C LEU A 66 6.08 -20.18 -4.75
N CYS A 67 6.21 -19.86 -6.04
CA CYS A 67 5.55 -20.60 -7.11
C CYS A 67 6.48 -20.97 -8.26
N GLY A 68 7.73 -20.51 -8.23
CA GLY A 68 8.67 -20.73 -9.31
C GLY A 68 9.93 -19.87 -9.26
N LEU A 69 10.62 -19.81 -10.39
CA LEU A 69 11.88 -19.13 -10.60
C LEU A 69 11.82 -18.23 -11.85
N ILE A 70 12.60 -17.16 -11.82
CA ILE A 70 12.90 -16.32 -12.96
C ILE A 70 14.41 -16.27 -13.22
N LYS A 71 14.80 -16.30 -14.49
CA LYS A 71 16.20 -16.21 -14.93
C LYS A 71 16.35 -15.12 -15.98
N PHE A 72 17.42 -14.34 -15.84
CA PHE A 72 17.82 -13.29 -16.77
C PHE A 72 19.16 -13.66 -17.40
N GLY A 73 19.17 -14.01 -18.69
CA GLY A 73 20.39 -14.40 -19.44
C GLY A 73 20.57 -15.92 -19.65
N PRO A 74 21.75 -16.36 -20.16
CA PRO A 74 21.97 -17.74 -20.58
C PRO A 74 21.94 -18.74 -19.42
N CYS A 75 21.05 -19.73 -19.53
CA CYS A 75 20.74 -20.72 -18.52
C CYS A 75 21.72 -21.91 -18.55
N SER A 76 22.74 -21.91 -17.69
CA SER A 76 23.62 -23.08 -17.49
C SER A 76 23.42 -23.79 -16.14
N ASP A 77 22.75 -23.17 -15.17
CA ASP A 77 22.58 -23.67 -13.79
C ASP A 77 21.11 -23.78 -13.32
N ALA A 78 20.13 -23.42 -14.15
CA ALA A 78 18.75 -23.26 -13.69
C ALA A 78 18.08 -24.58 -13.28
N GLU A 79 18.42 -25.71 -13.89
CA GLU A 79 17.86 -27.01 -13.50
C GLU A 79 18.27 -27.42 -12.08
N ALA A 80 19.50 -27.09 -11.67
CA ALA A 80 19.98 -27.35 -10.32
C ALA A 80 19.25 -26.44 -9.31
N HIS A 81 19.12 -25.14 -9.62
CA HIS A 81 18.40 -24.19 -8.76
C HIS A 81 16.90 -24.48 -8.67
N LEU A 82 16.28 -24.86 -9.80
CA LEU A 82 14.90 -25.34 -9.81
C LEU A 82 14.75 -26.52 -8.86
N SER A 83 15.61 -27.53 -8.98
CA SER A 83 15.54 -28.73 -8.15
C SER A 83 15.64 -28.47 -6.65
N GLU A 84 16.39 -27.46 -6.24
CA GLU A 84 16.44 -27.01 -4.84
C GLU A 84 15.12 -26.35 -4.41
N ILE A 85 14.61 -25.40 -5.20
CA ILE A 85 13.38 -24.66 -4.90
C ILE A 85 12.11 -25.52 -4.98
N LEU A 86 12.10 -26.58 -5.80
CA LEU A 86 10.99 -27.53 -5.86
C LEU A 86 10.64 -28.12 -4.49
N GLN A 87 11.61 -28.21 -3.56
CA GLN A 87 11.37 -28.75 -2.23
C GLN A 87 10.53 -27.80 -1.35
N ASP A 88 10.48 -26.52 -1.70
CA ASP A 88 9.84 -25.47 -0.91
C ASP A 88 8.62 -24.84 -1.59
N VAL A 89 8.27 -25.26 -2.81
CA VAL A 89 7.07 -24.81 -3.51
C VAL A 89 5.87 -25.67 -3.08
N ASP A 90 5.08 -25.13 -2.14
CA ASP A 90 3.93 -25.84 -1.56
C ASP A 90 2.62 -25.65 -2.34
N ILE A 91 2.52 -24.64 -3.21
CA ILE A 91 1.24 -24.26 -3.83
C ILE A 91 0.98 -24.91 -5.20
N THR A 92 1.96 -25.61 -5.77
CA THR A 92 1.83 -26.26 -7.09
C THR A 92 2.81 -27.43 -7.23
N ASP A 93 2.32 -28.56 -7.76
CA ASP A 93 3.18 -29.69 -8.16
C ASP A 93 4.00 -29.39 -9.43
N ASN A 94 3.71 -28.28 -10.10
CA ASN A 94 4.34 -27.89 -11.35
C ASN A 94 4.86 -26.44 -11.23
N PRO A 95 6.02 -26.21 -10.62
CA PRO A 95 6.57 -24.86 -10.46
C PRO A 95 6.91 -24.21 -11.80
N VAL A 96 6.81 -22.88 -11.84
CA VAL A 96 6.99 -22.09 -13.06
C VAL A 96 8.45 -21.67 -13.22
N LEU A 97 9.00 -21.75 -14.42
CA LEU A 97 10.22 -21.07 -14.82
C LEU A 97 9.87 -19.97 -15.83
N LEU A 98 10.22 -18.73 -15.51
CA LEU A 98 10.27 -17.63 -16.47
C LEU A 98 11.72 -17.44 -16.93
N ASN A 99 11.94 -17.49 -18.23
CA ASN A 99 13.24 -17.23 -18.82
C ASN A 99 13.16 -15.96 -19.67
N CYS A 100 13.99 -14.99 -19.31
CA CYS A 100 14.14 -13.70 -19.97
C CYS A 100 15.45 -13.71 -20.75
N ASP A 101 15.35 -13.71 -22.08
CA ASP A 101 16.53 -13.73 -22.93
C ASP A 101 17.18 -12.35 -23.07
N ALA A 102 18.27 -12.27 -23.85
CA ALA A 102 19.02 -11.04 -24.06
C ALA A 102 18.25 -10.00 -24.89
N ASP A 103 17.26 -10.43 -25.67
CA ASP A 103 16.41 -9.59 -26.52
C ASP A 103 15.17 -9.07 -25.76
N GLY A 104 14.97 -9.55 -24.52
CA GLY A 104 13.86 -9.16 -23.65
C GLY A 104 12.60 -9.99 -23.87
N GLU A 105 12.65 -11.08 -24.64
CA GLU A 105 11.54 -12.00 -24.77
C GLU A 105 11.40 -12.85 -23.49
N ILE A 106 10.15 -13.04 -23.06
CA ILE A 106 9.81 -13.77 -21.83
C ILE A 106 9.12 -15.07 -22.23
N THR A 107 9.79 -16.18 -21.97
CA THR A 107 9.25 -17.53 -22.16
C THR A 107 8.88 -18.14 -20.81
N ALA A 108 7.77 -18.87 -20.77
CA ALA A 108 7.29 -19.55 -19.57
C ALA A 108 7.30 -21.07 -19.78
N SER A 109 7.73 -21.80 -18.76
CA SER A 109 7.74 -23.26 -18.73
C SER A 109 7.31 -23.78 -17.37
N LEU A 110 6.73 -24.97 -17.34
CA LEU A 110 6.39 -25.69 -16.12
C LEU A 110 7.39 -26.82 -15.92
N PHE A 111 7.87 -26.99 -14.69
CA PHE A 111 8.67 -28.14 -14.34
C PHE A 111 7.77 -29.33 -14.01
N LYS A 112 7.78 -30.38 -14.84
CA LYS A 112 6.99 -31.61 -14.66
C LYS A 112 7.85 -32.85 -14.87
N HIS A 113 7.75 -33.81 -13.95
CA HIS A 113 8.43 -35.11 -14.06
C HIS A 113 9.95 -35.01 -14.39
N GLY A 114 10.64 -33.99 -13.87
CA GLY A 114 12.06 -33.78 -14.15
C GLY A 114 12.38 -33.08 -15.47
N GLN A 115 11.38 -32.56 -16.19
CA GLN A 115 11.54 -31.86 -17.48
C GLN A 115 10.81 -30.52 -17.49
N LEU A 116 11.30 -29.59 -18.29
CA LEU A 116 10.65 -28.30 -18.55
C LEU A 116 9.71 -28.43 -19.76
N GLU A 117 8.42 -28.18 -19.54
CA GLU A 117 7.39 -28.15 -20.57
C GLU A 117 6.94 -26.70 -20.80
N GLY A 118 7.06 -26.18 -22.03
CA GLY A 118 6.62 -24.83 -22.38
C GLY A 118 5.12 -24.61 -22.15
N ILE A 119 4.73 -23.41 -21.71
CA ILE A 119 3.33 -23.03 -21.48
C ILE A 119 3.07 -21.59 -21.92
N SER A 120 1.85 -21.32 -22.42
CA SER A 120 1.39 -19.94 -22.67
C SER A 120 0.80 -19.32 -21.41
N TYR A 121 0.93 -18.00 -21.27
CA TYR A 121 0.34 -17.25 -20.16
C TYR A 121 -0.60 -16.15 -20.64
N GLU A 122 -1.57 -15.81 -19.80
CA GLU A 122 -2.45 -14.65 -19.96
C GLU A 122 -1.91 -13.48 -19.12
N VAL A 123 -1.95 -12.26 -19.67
CA VAL A 123 -1.56 -11.05 -18.94
C VAL A 123 -2.76 -10.51 -18.17
N VAL A 124 -2.58 -10.25 -16.87
CA VAL A 124 -3.62 -9.69 -16.00
C VAL A 124 -3.30 -8.24 -15.71
N SER A 125 -4.25 -7.35 -16.05
CA SER A 125 -4.11 -5.93 -15.74
C SER A 125 -4.27 -5.66 -14.24
N GLU A 126 -3.76 -4.53 -13.73
CA GLU A 126 -3.94 -4.10 -12.35
C GLU A 126 -5.43 -3.92 -12.02
N THR A 127 -6.22 -3.43 -12.99
CA THR A 127 -7.68 -3.33 -12.86
C THR A 127 -8.32 -4.70 -12.69
N ASP A 128 -7.87 -5.71 -13.43
CA ASP A 128 -8.38 -7.08 -13.29
C ASP A 128 -7.97 -7.69 -11.95
N LEU A 129 -6.77 -7.37 -11.43
CA LEU A 129 -6.39 -7.76 -10.08
C LEU A 129 -7.34 -7.17 -9.03
N TYR A 130 -7.68 -5.88 -9.12
CA TYR A 130 -8.66 -5.25 -8.22
C TYR A 130 -10.07 -5.84 -8.35
N ARG A 131 -10.42 -6.37 -9.53
CA ARG A 131 -11.69 -7.04 -9.80
C ARG A 131 -11.73 -8.48 -9.31
N GLU A 132 -10.64 -9.23 -9.41
CA GLU A 132 -10.61 -10.66 -9.11
C GLU A 132 -10.24 -10.94 -7.64
N TYR A 133 -9.43 -10.07 -7.04
CA TYR A 133 -8.87 -10.25 -5.71
C TYR A 133 -9.34 -9.19 -4.71
N MET A 134 -9.26 -9.55 -3.43
CA MET A 134 -9.58 -8.70 -2.30
C MET A 134 -8.61 -8.97 -1.14
N LEU A 135 -8.60 -8.07 -0.16
CA LEU A 135 -7.73 -8.16 1.02
C LEU A 135 -8.53 -8.40 2.29
N LEU A 136 -8.12 -9.39 3.08
CA LEU A 136 -8.53 -9.52 4.47
C LEU A 136 -7.48 -8.83 5.34
N ARG A 137 -7.87 -7.78 6.06
CA ARG A 137 -7.00 -7.08 7.00
C ARG A 137 -7.34 -7.49 8.43
N LEU A 138 -6.52 -8.35 9.02
CA LEU A 138 -6.67 -8.80 10.39
C LEU A 138 -5.90 -7.88 11.33
N ARG A 139 -6.58 -7.35 12.34
CA ARG A 139 -5.97 -6.56 13.42
C ARG A 139 -6.24 -7.18 14.77
N CYS A 140 -5.19 -7.36 15.58
CA CYS A 140 -5.34 -7.81 16.96
C CYS A 140 -4.15 -7.41 17.84
N SER A 141 -4.36 -7.42 19.15
CA SER A 141 -3.30 -7.22 20.14
C SER A 141 -3.01 -8.52 20.87
N LEU A 142 -1.74 -8.90 20.92
CA LEU A 142 -1.22 -10.05 21.65
C LEU A 142 -0.08 -9.62 22.58
N GLU A 143 0.37 -10.53 23.42
CA GLU A 143 1.46 -10.29 24.37
C GLU A 143 2.45 -11.45 24.28
N LEU A 144 3.74 -11.10 24.23
CA LEU A 144 4.84 -12.05 24.31
C LEU A 144 5.60 -11.83 25.61
N TYR A 145 5.78 -12.91 26.37
CA TYR A 145 6.55 -12.91 27.62
C TYR A 145 7.80 -13.73 27.40
N CYS A 146 8.96 -13.09 27.45
CA CYS A 146 10.25 -13.74 27.17
C CYS A 146 11.39 -13.03 27.90
N GLU A 147 12.57 -13.63 27.91
CA GLU A 147 13.81 -12.93 28.26
C GLU A 147 14.35 -12.17 27.04
N GLN A 148 15.13 -11.11 27.27
CA GLN A 148 15.79 -10.34 26.20
C GLN A 148 17.02 -11.05 25.62
N ASN A 149 16.82 -12.26 25.09
CA ASN A 149 17.83 -12.97 24.30
C ASN A 149 17.15 -13.71 23.14
N GLU A 150 17.90 -13.92 22.06
CA GLU A 150 17.37 -14.44 20.78
C GLU A 150 16.64 -15.78 20.96
N LYS A 151 17.25 -16.69 21.73
CA LYS A 151 16.70 -18.02 22.00
C LYS A 151 15.34 -17.94 22.72
N SER A 152 15.25 -17.14 23.79
CA SER A 152 14.01 -16.99 24.55
C SER A 152 12.91 -16.34 23.73
N VAL A 153 13.23 -15.35 22.90
CA VAL A 153 12.28 -14.73 21.97
C VAL A 153 11.73 -15.77 20.99
N ALA A 154 12.62 -16.53 20.33
CA ALA A 154 12.23 -17.53 19.33
C ALA A 154 11.35 -18.66 19.94
N GLU A 155 11.76 -19.23 21.07
CA GLU A 155 11.00 -20.31 21.74
C GLU A 155 9.61 -19.86 22.20
N ASN A 156 9.49 -18.66 22.77
CA ASN A 156 8.21 -18.13 23.22
C ASN A 156 7.32 -17.70 22.05
N ALA A 157 7.89 -17.15 20.96
CA ALA A 157 7.16 -16.81 19.75
C ALA A 157 6.62 -18.07 19.06
N PHE A 158 7.42 -19.13 18.97
CA PHE A 158 6.99 -20.43 18.47
C PHE A 158 5.86 -21.04 19.30
N THR A 159 5.99 -21.00 20.63
CA THR A 159 4.95 -21.50 21.56
C THR A 159 3.64 -20.73 21.39
N LEU A 160 3.73 -19.40 21.24
CA LEU A 160 2.58 -18.55 20.96
C LEU A 160 1.89 -18.94 19.64
N ARG A 161 2.64 -19.11 18.54
CA ARG A 161 2.10 -19.57 17.26
C ARG A 161 1.38 -20.90 17.39
N LYS A 162 2.03 -21.90 18.00
CA LYS A 162 1.45 -23.24 18.20
C LYS A 162 0.13 -23.18 18.98
N ARG A 163 0.05 -22.34 20.02
CA ARG A 163 -1.18 -22.14 20.80
C ARG A 163 -2.32 -21.57 19.96
N LEU A 164 -2.03 -20.60 19.09
CA LEU A 164 -3.03 -19.94 18.25
C LEU A 164 -3.50 -20.87 17.12
N ALA A 165 -2.58 -21.63 16.52
CA ALA A 165 -2.90 -22.61 15.48
C ALA A 165 -3.68 -23.84 16.00
N ALA A 166 -3.70 -24.09 17.32
CA ALA A 166 -4.39 -25.22 17.93
C ALA A 166 -5.93 -25.06 18.05
N GLY A 167 -6.57 -24.26 17.20
CA GLY A 167 -8.02 -24.06 17.22
C GLY A 167 -8.55 -23.17 18.36
N ASN A 168 -7.68 -22.39 19.00
CA ASN A 168 -8.05 -21.51 20.13
C ASN A 168 -8.45 -20.10 19.70
N VAL A 169 -8.76 -19.90 18.42
CA VAL A 169 -8.99 -18.58 17.84
C VAL A 169 -10.29 -18.57 17.05
N ALA A 170 -10.95 -17.42 17.04
CA ALA A 170 -12.11 -17.16 16.20
C ALA A 170 -11.94 -15.80 15.52
N PHE A 171 -12.46 -15.68 14.31
CA PHE A 171 -12.37 -14.46 13.51
C PHE A 171 -13.76 -13.93 13.21
N GLY A 172 -13.98 -12.65 13.47
CA GLY A 172 -15.22 -11.94 13.14
C GLY A 172 -14.99 -10.97 12.00
N VAL A 173 -15.88 -11.00 11.00
CA VAL A 173 -15.87 -10.04 9.89
C VAL A 173 -16.54 -8.74 10.37
N ALA A 174 -15.79 -7.64 10.41
CA ALA A 174 -16.28 -6.35 10.89
C ALA A 174 -17.51 -5.88 10.09
N GLY A 175 -18.46 -5.22 10.77
CA GLY A 175 -19.70 -4.74 10.14
C GLY A 175 -20.71 -5.85 9.77
N SER A 176 -20.43 -7.11 10.10
CA SER A 176 -21.30 -8.25 9.77
C SER A 176 -21.56 -9.17 10.98
N LYS A 177 -22.42 -10.17 10.78
CA LYS A 177 -22.66 -11.25 11.76
C LYS A 177 -21.85 -12.52 11.46
N VAL A 178 -20.87 -12.44 10.57
CA VAL A 178 -20.10 -13.59 10.12
C VAL A 178 -18.95 -13.87 11.07
N ILE A 179 -18.89 -15.12 11.56
CA ILE A 179 -17.85 -15.62 12.47
C ILE A 179 -17.27 -16.91 11.90
N LEU A 180 -15.94 -16.98 11.88
CA LEU A 180 -15.14 -18.15 11.48
C LEU A 180 -14.48 -18.72 12.73
N SER A 181 -14.63 -20.02 12.98
CA SER A 181 -14.02 -20.69 14.13
C SER A 181 -13.51 -22.07 13.77
N GLY A 182 -12.37 -22.45 14.34
CA GLY A 182 -11.83 -23.80 14.21
C GLY A 182 -12.32 -24.71 15.32
N GLY A 183 -12.33 -26.02 15.04
CA GLY A 183 -12.63 -27.05 16.03
C GLY A 183 -12.10 -28.42 15.60
N SER A 184 -12.22 -29.41 16.48
CA SER A 184 -11.83 -30.81 16.20
C SER A 184 -12.59 -31.43 15.03
N SER A 185 -13.76 -30.88 14.68
CA SER A 185 -14.60 -31.28 13.55
C SER A 185 -14.34 -30.46 12.27
N GLY A 186 -13.30 -29.62 12.23
CA GLY A 186 -12.99 -28.72 11.12
C GLY A 186 -13.51 -27.28 11.32
N SER A 187 -13.31 -26.46 10.28
CA SER A 187 -13.69 -25.03 10.26
C SER A 187 -15.21 -24.85 10.19
N GLN A 188 -15.74 -24.00 11.06
CA GLN A 188 -17.16 -23.66 11.12
C GLN A 188 -17.38 -22.20 10.73
N VAL A 189 -18.46 -21.96 9.99
CA VAL A 189 -18.90 -20.63 9.55
C VAL A 189 -20.28 -20.37 10.13
N VAL A 190 -20.43 -19.25 10.85
CA VAL A 190 -21.72 -18.76 11.35
C VAL A 190 -22.09 -17.50 10.59
N GLY A 191 -23.35 -17.36 10.19
CA GLY A 191 -23.87 -16.18 9.49
C GLY A 191 -23.83 -16.24 7.96
N LEU A 192 -23.14 -17.24 7.39
CA LEU A 192 -23.08 -17.58 5.96
C LEU A 192 -23.02 -19.09 5.77
N GLY A 193 -23.31 -19.58 4.58
CA GLY A 193 -23.06 -20.97 4.19
C GLY A 193 -21.55 -21.22 4.06
N ALA A 194 -21.08 -22.41 4.48
CA ALA A 194 -19.66 -22.75 4.45
C ALA A 194 -19.06 -22.73 3.02
N GLU A 195 -19.88 -23.10 2.03
CA GLU A 195 -19.51 -23.18 0.61
C GLU A 195 -19.75 -21.87 -0.16
N ASP A 196 -20.30 -20.85 0.51
CA ASP A 196 -20.49 -19.54 -0.11
C ASP A 196 -19.11 -18.94 -0.49
N SER A 197 -19.10 -18.11 -1.53
CA SER A 197 -17.90 -17.40 -1.95
C SER A 197 -17.71 -16.10 -1.17
N MET A 198 -16.48 -15.60 -1.13
CA MET A 198 -16.18 -14.30 -0.55
C MET A 198 -16.89 -13.14 -1.25
N GLU A 199 -17.22 -13.28 -2.53
CA GLU A 199 -18.10 -12.33 -3.24
C GLU A 199 -19.47 -12.17 -2.56
N MET A 200 -20.05 -13.24 -1.99
CA MET A 200 -21.33 -13.14 -1.26
C MET A 200 -21.19 -12.40 0.07
N LEU A 201 -20.07 -12.59 0.77
CA LEU A 201 -19.75 -11.85 2.00
C LEU A 201 -19.73 -10.35 1.74
N LEU A 202 -19.12 -9.92 0.62
CA LEU A 202 -19.06 -8.52 0.21
C LEU A 202 -20.46 -7.92 0.03
N GLY A 203 -21.36 -8.63 -0.67
CA GLY A 203 -22.74 -8.17 -0.89
C GLY A 203 -23.58 -7.99 0.39
N LEU A 204 -23.20 -8.63 1.49
CA LEU A 204 -23.80 -8.44 2.81
C LEU A 204 -23.20 -7.27 3.58
N SER A 205 -21.88 -7.10 3.51
CA SER A 205 -21.16 -5.99 4.17
C SER A 205 -21.46 -4.62 3.54
N ALA A 206 -21.62 -4.56 2.21
CA ALA A 206 -21.91 -3.33 1.46
C ALA A 206 -23.31 -2.73 1.73
N LYS A 207 -24.21 -3.48 2.39
CA LYS A 207 -25.51 -2.93 2.83
C LYS A 207 -25.43 -2.14 4.14
N VAL A 208 -24.28 -2.17 4.81
CA VAL A 208 -24.07 -1.56 6.14
C VAL A 208 -23.10 -0.37 6.07
N GLU A 209 -22.18 -0.35 5.10
CA GLU A 209 -21.26 0.77 4.87
C GLU A 209 -21.63 1.51 3.58
N ASP A 210 -22.00 2.79 3.72
CA ASP A 210 -22.15 3.74 2.62
C ASP A 210 -20.79 3.86 1.91
N ASP A 211 -20.72 3.36 0.67
CA ASP A 211 -19.53 3.30 -0.18
C ASP A 211 -19.03 4.69 -0.64
N GLY A 212 -19.65 5.77 -0.13
CA GLY A 212 -19.36 7.13 -0.55
C GLY A 212 -19.80 7.44 -1.98
N PHE A 213 -20.60 6.55 -2.60
CA PHE A 213 -21.29 6.79 -3.86
C PHE A 213 -22.73 7.28 -3.69
N GLY A 214 -23.20 7.51 -2.46
CA GLY A 214 -24.41 8.26 -2.16
C GLY A 214 -25.66 7.59 -2.72
N SER A 215 -26.27 6.71 -1.93
CA SER A 215 -27.63 6.26 -2.24
C SER A 215 -28.60 7.43 -2.06
N THR A 216 -29.13 7.95 -3.17
CA THR A 216 -30.21 8.95 -3.11
C THR A 216 -31.47 8.27 -2.56
N GLY A 217 -31.77 8.53 -1.30
CA GLY A 217 -32.97 8.05 -0.66
C GLY A 217 -34.23 8.58 -1.36
N LYS A 218 -34.96 7.67 -2.02
CA LYS A 218 -36.43 7.66 -2.06
C LYS A 218 -36.91 6.24 -2.38
N GLY A 219 -37.71 5.70 -1.45
CA GLY A 219 -38.17 4.31 -1.43
C GLY A 219 -38.81 3.85 -2.73
N GLY A 220 -38.27 2.77 -3.27
CA GLY A 220 -38.87 1.97 -4.34
C GLY A 220 -38.11 0.66 -4.48
N LYS A 221 -38.79 -0.47 -4.27
CA LYS A 221 -38.24 -1.81 -4.52
C LYS A 221 -37.79 -1.91 -5.99
N LYS A 222 -36.51 -1.68 -6.28
CA LYS A 222 -35.87 -2.13 -7.52
C LYS A 222 -35.07 -3.39 -7.23
N LYS A 223 -35.39 -4.45 -7.96
CA LYS A 223 -34.57 -5.67 -8.08
C LYS A 223 -33.13 -5.26 -8.39
N GLY A 224 -32.18 -5.90 -7.72
CA GLY A 224 -30.75 -5.60 -7.80
C GLY A 224 -30.27 -5.55 -9.25
N ALA A 225 -29.96 -4.35 -9.70
CA ALA A 225 -28.94 -4.15 -10.72
C ALA A 225 -27.61 -4.06 -9.97
N ALA A 226 -26.66 -4.90 -10.34
CA ALA A 226 -25.27 -4.79 -9.92
C ALA A 226 -24.80 -3.32 -10.07
N GLY A 227 -24.00 -2.87 -9.10
CA GLY A 227 -23.43 -1.52 -9.09
C GLY A 227 -22.88 -1.15 -10.47
N GLY A 228 -23.16 0.09 -10.89
CA GLY A 228 -22.77 0.57 -12.22
C GLY A 228 -21.27 0.41 -12.48
N ASN A 229 -20.91 0.32 -13.78
CA ASN A 229 -19.55 0.24 -14.35
C ASN A 229 -18.57 1.32 -13.81
N VAL A 230 -18.18 1.23 -12.54
CA VAL A 230 -17.05 1.97 -11.98
C VAL A 230 -15.87 1.03 -12.06
N VAL A 231 -14.83 1.46 -12.77
CA VAL A 231 -13.56 0.72 -12.84
C VAL A 231 -12.95 0.73 -11.44
N PRO A 232 -12.69 -0.42 -10.81
CA PRO A 232 -12.05 -0.45 -9.50
C PRO A 232 -10.60 0.00 -9.63
N THR A 233 -10.14 0.69 -8.61
CA THR A 233 -8.86 1.40 -8.64
C THR A 233 -7.98 1.15 -7.41
N GLU A 234 -8.49 0.34 -6.47
CA GLU A 234 -7.77 -0.19 -5.33
C GLU A 234 -8.40 -1.51 -4.93
N TYR A 235 -7.66 -2.32 -4.16
CA TYR A 235 -8.21 -3.55 -3.60
C TYR A 235 -9.29 -3.25 -2.58
N GLN A 236 -10.38 -4.00 -2.66
CA GLN A 236 -11.39 -4.01 -1.60
C GLN A 236 -10.81 -4.65 -0.34
N VAL A 237 -10.96 -3.98 0.81
CA VAL A 237 -10.42 -4.43 2.10
C VAL A 237 -11.57 -4.80 3.02
N VAL A 238 -11.53 -6.02 3.57
CA VAL A 238 -12.45 -6.50 4.59
C VAL A 238 -11.71 -6.59 5.91
N ASN A 239 -12.17 -5.81 6.90
CA ASN A 239 -11.57 -5.79 8.22
C ASN A 239 -11.99 -7.02 9.04
N ILE A 240 -11.01 -7.70 9.64
CA ILE A 240 -11.20 -8.90 10.44
C ILE A 240 -10.72 -8.66 11.87
N ASN A 241 -11.57 -8.98 12.83
CA ASN A 241 -11.25 -8.98 14.25
C ASN A 241 -10.92 -10.40 14.71
N MET A 242 -9.96 -10.54 15.61
CA MET A 242 -9.57 -11.84 16.17
C MET A 242 -9.95 -11.92 17.65
N LEU A 243 -10.50 -13.06 18.06
CA LEU A 243 -10.75 -13.43 19.44
C LEU A 243 -9.90 -14.65 19.80
N VAL A 244 -9.33 -14.65 21.00
CA VAL A 244 -8.56 -15.79 21.54
C VAL A 244 -9.34 -16.42 22.67
N LYS A 245 -9.61 -17.72 22.57
CA LYS A 245 -10.26 -18.51 23.62
C LYS A 245 -9.39 -18.50 24.88
N LYS A 246 -9.94 -17.99 25.99
CA LYS A 246 -9.26 -17.93 27.31
C LYS A 246 -9.71 -19.04 28.25
N SER A 247 -10.94 -19.54 28.09
CA SER A 247 -11.48 -20.64 28.88
C SER A 247 -11.15 -21.99 28.22
N LYS A 248 -10.82 -22.99 29.03
CA LYS A 248 -10.86 -24.39 28.60
C LYS A 248 -12.32 -24.87 28.67
N ASP A 249 -12.67 -25.84 27.84
CA ASP A 249 -14.03 -26.43 27.88
C ASP A 249 -14.24 -27.14 29.22
N ALA A 250 -15.40 -26.98 29.86
CA ALA A 250 -15.67 -27.59 31.17
C ALA A 250 -15.62 -29.12 31.14
N GLN A 251 -15.73 -29.73 29.96
CA GLN A 251 -15.65 -31.18 29.74
C GLN A 251 -14.26 -31.68 29.34
N ASP A 252 -13.23 -30.83 29.30
CA ASP A 252 -11.85 -31.27 29.03
C ASP A 252 -11.32 -32.05 30.24
N GLU A 253 -11.24 -33.39 30.14
CA GLU A 253 -10.78 -34.29 31.22
C GLU A 253 -9.41 -33.87 31.78
N LYS A 254 -8.58 -33.17 31.00
CA LYS A 254 -7.28 -32.62 31.47
C LYS A 254 -7.41 -31.56 32.56
N LEU A 255 -8.58 -30.94 32.73
CA LEU A 255 -8.86 -29.98 33.81
C LEU A 255 -8.90 -30.61 35.21
N THR A 256 -9.09 -31.93 35.31
CA THR A 256 -9.16 -32.61 36.61
C THR A 256 -7.80 -32.79 37.29
N ARG A 257 -6.68 -32.45 36.63
CA ARG A 257 -5.31 -32.71 37.14
C ARG A 257 -4.29 -31.58 36.91
N GLU A 258 -4.69 -30.34 36.71
CA GLU A 258 -3.71 -29.24 36.67
C GLU A 258 -3.37 -28.78 38.09
N ALA A 259 -2.34 -29.41 38.68
CA ALA A 259 -1.66 -28.84 39.83
C ALA A 259 -1.11 -27.46 39.46
N CYS A 260 -1.28 -26.48 40.35
CA CYS A 260 -0.66 -25.17 40.18
C CYS A 260 0.86 -25.34 40.24
N ASN A 261 1.50 -25.43 39.07
CA ASN A 261 2.97 -25.46 38.99
C ASN A 261 3.49 -24.07 39.32
N VAL A 262 3.73 -23.83 40.61
CA VAL A 262 4.46 -22.66 41.09
C VAL A 262 5.94 -22.89 40.79
N THR A 263 6.43 -22.31 39.71
CA THR A 263 7.87 -22.27 39.44
C THR A 263 8.46 -21.08 40.19
N ILE A 264 9.18 -21.35 41.29
CA ILE A 264 9.98 -20.34 41.98
C ILE A 264 11.29 -20.22 41.24
N ASP A 265 11.42 -19.20 40.39
CA ASP A 265 12.67 -18.89 39.72
C ASP A 265 13.58 -18.12 40.69
N SER A 266 14.58 -18.80 41.23
CA SER A 266 15.55 -18.22 42.18
C SER A 266 16.63 -17.36 41.49
N LYS A 267 16.56 -17.19 40.15
CA LYS A 267 17.46 -16.29 39.42
C LYS A 267 16.85 -14.88 39.37
N ASN A 268 17.17 -14.08 40.39
CA ASN A 268 16.91 -12.63 40.46
C ASN A 268 17.58 -11.78 39.35
N GLY A 269 18.04 -12.39 38.24
CA GLY A 269 18.79 -11.74 37.17
C GLY A 269 18.22 -11.90 35.76
N CYS A 270 17.11 -12.63 35.57
CA CYS A 270 16.51 -12.75 34.23
C CYS A 270 15.73 -11.47 33.90
N ASN A 271 16.24 -10.66 32.97
CA ASN A 271 15.55 -9.53 32.33
C ASN A 271 14.34 -10.02 31.51
N ARG A 272 13.33 -10.58 32.19
CA ARG A 272 12.06 -10.97 31.57
C ARG A 272 11.30 -9.70 31.21
N VAL A 273 10.81 -9.65 29.98
CA VAL A 273 10.05 -8.55 29.44
C VAL A 273 8.69 -9.04 28.95
N LYS A 274 7.74 -8.11 29.01
CA LYS A 274 6.44 -8.24 28.37
C LYS A 274 6.47 -7.34 27.14
N ILE A 275 6.42 -7.94 25.96
CA ILE A 275 6.42 -7.22 24.68
C ILE A 275 4.97 -7.17 24.18
N PRO A 276 4.35 -5.98 24.10
CA PRO A 276 3.05 -5.82 23.47
C PRO A 276 3.20 -6.01 21.95
N LEU A 277 2.42 -6.92 21.38
CA LEU A 277 2.40 -7.18 19.94
C LEU A 277 1.12 -6.60 19.34
N GLN A 278 1.26 -5.66 18.41
CA GLN A 278 0.16 -5.18 17.59
C GLN A 278 0.27 -5.85 16.23
N LEU A 279 -0.58 -6.84 15.98
CA LEU A 279 -0.65 -7.52 14.69
C LEU A 279 -1.58 -6.72 13.78
N ASP A 280 -1.05 -6.37 12.62
CA ASP A 280 -1.77 -5.88 11.46
C ASP A 280 -1.23 -6.69 10.28
N VAL A 281 -2.08 -7.49 9.66
CA VAL A 281 -1.67 -8.44 8.62
C VAL A 281 -2.71 -8.51 7.50
N LEU A 282 -2.21 -8.66 6.28
CA LEU A 282 -3.01 -8.76 5.06
C LEU A 282 -2.98 -10.19 4.53
N SER A 283 -4.13 -10.68 4.09
CA SER A 283 -4.27 -11.89 3.26
C SER A 283 -4.88 -11.48 1.92
N MET A 284 -4.30 -11.91 0.81
CA MET A 284 -4.83 -11.61 -0.53
C MET A 284 -5.55 -12.85 -1.07
N ILE A 285 -6.85 -12.72 -1.32
CA ILE A 285 -7.68 -13.87 -1.70
C ILE A 285 -8.45 -13.57 -2.98
N HIS A 286 -8.72 -14.60 -3.77
CA HIS A 286 -9.62 -14.52 -4.90
C HIS A 286 -11.08 -14.43 -4.41
N ARG A 287 -11.92 -13.63 -5.07
CA ARG A 287 -13.33 -13.43 -4.68
C ARG A 287 -14.18 -14.72 -4.70
N GLU A 288 -13.76 -15.70 -5.49
CA GLU A 288 -14.41 -17.01 -5.55
C GLU A 288 -13.91 -18.02 -4.50
N THR A 289 -12.94 -17.63 -3.65
CA THR A 289 -12.51 -18.46 -2.52
C THR A 289 -13.70 -18.72 -1.60
N LYS A 290 -13.81 -19.97 -1.13
CA LYS A 290 -14.89 -20.38 -0.22
C LYS A 290 -14.66 -19.80 1.16
N VAL A 291 -15.72 -19.33 1.82
CA VAL A 291 -15.64 -18.72 3.15
C VAL A 291 -15.03 -19.68 4.18
N VAL A 292 -15.33 -20.98 4.11
CA VAL A 292 -14.77 -21.99 5.04
C VAL A 292 -13.24 -22.05 5.04
N LEU A 293 -12.60 -21.79 3.89
CA LEU A 293 -11.13 -21.82 3.76
C LEU A 293 -10.48 -20.60 4.43
N CYS A 294 -11.23 -19.51 4.63
CA CYS A 294 -10.68 -18.28 5.20
C CYS A 294 -10.23 -18.47 6.65
N TYR A 295 -10.77 -19.44 7.39
CA TYR A 295 -10.30 -19.72 8.75
C TYR A 295 -8.81 -20.10 8.77
N ASP A 296 -8.43 -21.09 7.95
CA ASP A 296 -7.04 -21.59 7.91
C ASP A 296 -6.09 -20.51 7.34
N ILE A 297 -6.53 -19.77 6.32
CA ILE A 297 -5.80 -18.62 5.77
C ILE A 297 -5.52 -17.58 6.86
N LEU A 298 -6.52 -17.22 7.68
CA LEU A 298 -6.36 -16.23 8.75
C LEU A 298 -5.46 -16.74 9.90
N VAL A 299 -5.53 -18.04 10.23
CA VAL A 299 -4.58 -18.66 11.17
C VAL A 299 -3.15 -18.55 10.64
N GLU A 300 -2.93 -18.90 9.38
CA GLU A 300 -1.61 -18.80 8.75
C GLU A 300 -1.15 -17.33 8.68
N SER A 301 -2.06 -16.39 8.43
CA SER A 301 -1.78 -14.95 8.46
C SER A 301 -1.24 -14.48 9.80
N VAL A 302 -1.86 -14.91 10.90
CA VAL A 302 -1.34 -14.65 12.25
C VAL A 302 0.03 -15.29 12.45
N CYS A 303 0.25 -16.52 11.98
CA CYS A 303 1.53 -17.20 12.08
C CYS A 303 2.66 -16.52 11.29
N ARG A 304 2.40 -16.05 10.06
CA ARG A 304 3.35 -15.28 9.25
C ARG A 304 3.70 -13.95 9.90
N SER A 305 2.70 -13.21 10.41
CA SER A 305 2.93 -11.96 11.12
C SER A 305 3.79 -12.16 12.39
N LEU A 306 3.54 -13.23 13.15
CA LEU A 306 4.37 -13.57 14.31
C LEU A 306 5.79 -13.98 13.93
N ARG A 307 5.99 -14.66 12.80
CA ARG A 307 7.34 -14.97 12.26
C ARG A 307 8.07 -13.68 11.87
N LEU A 308 7.41 -12.74 11.19
CA LEU A 308 8.00 -11.43 10.86
C LEU A 308 8.42 -10.64 12.10
N LEU A 309 7.54 -10.59 13.11
CA LEU A 309 7.83 -9.89 14.37
C LEU A 309 9.00 -10.56 15.10
N GLU A 310 9.03 -11.90 15.17
CA GLU A 310 10.14 -12.66 15.73
C GLU A 310 11.46 -12.32 15.03
N SER A 311 11.52 -12.42 13.70
CA SER A 311 12.73 -12.08 12.94
C SER A 311 13.18 -10.64 13.22
N SER A 312 12.24 -9.69 13.25
CA SER A 312 12.56 -8.30 13.59
C SER A 312 13.12 -8.14 15.01
N PHE A 313 12.62 -8.88 15.99
CA PHE A 313 13.13 -8.82 17.37
C PHE A 313 14.50 -9.46 17.50
N VAL A 314 14.75 -10.57 16.79
CA VAL A 314 16.06 -11.22 16.74
C VAL A 314 17.10 -10.30 16.10
N GLU A 315 16.78 -9.67 14.97
CA GLU A 315 17.62 -8.65 14.33
C GLU A 315 17.96 -7.49 15.29
N GLN A 316 16.94 -6.97 16.00
CA GLN A 316 17.12 -5.88 16.96
C GLN A 316 17.99 -6.29 18.16
N LEU A 317 17.86 -7.52 18.66
CA LEU A 317 18.74 -8.03 19.72
C LEU A 317 20.17 -8.16 19.23
N GLY A 318 20.38 -8.60 17.99
CA GLY A 318 21.68 -8.62 17.34
C GLY A 318 22.34 -7.24 17.35
N GLN A 319 21.60 -6.22 16.88
CA GLN A 319 22.08 -4.86 16.66
C GLN A 319 22.15 -4.00 17.93
N PHE A 320 21.08 -3.95 18.73
CA PHE A 320 20.90 -3.00 19.83
C PHE A 320 21.03 -3.64 21.22
N LYS A 321 21.12 -4.98 21.30
CA LYS A 321 21.10 -5.76 22.56
C LYS A 321 19.83 -5.55 23.40
N LYS A 322 18.77 -5.01 22.79
CA LYS A 322 17.44 -4.82 23.40
C LYS A 322 16.38 -4.90 22.31
N VAL A 323 15.15 -5.21 22.71
CA VAL A 323 13.98 -5.21 21.81
C VAL A 323 13.22 -3.90 21.94
N HIS A 324 12.93 -3.25 20.82
CA HIS A 324 11.99 -2.14 20.74
C HIS A 324 10.61 -2.66 20.34
N VAL A 325 9.56 -1.95 20.75
CA VAL A 325 8.20 -2.24 20.26
C VAL A 325 8.18 -1.98 18.76
N SER A 326 7.80 -2.98 17.96
CA SER A 326 7.71 -2.87 16.51
C SER A 326 6.26 -2.76 16.02
N LYS A 327 6.08 -2.16 14.84
CA LYS A 327 4.82 -2.11 14.11
C LYS A 327 4.97 -2.68 12.70
N CYS A 328 3.89 -3.26 12.19
CA CYS A 328 3.74 -3.62 10.79
C CYS A 328 3.37 -2.38 9.96
N TYR A 329 4.02 -2.23 8.81
CA TYR A 329 3.78 -1.19 7.82
C TYR A 329 3.52 -1.88 6.47
N HIS A 330 2.30 -1.77 5.95
CA HIS A 330 1.93 -2.34 4.66
C HIS A 330 2.30 -1.36 3.55
N MET A 331 3.29 -1.70 2.73
CA MET A 331 3.79 -0.88 1.63
C MET A 331 3.10 -1.28 0.34
N MET A 332 2.80 -0.31 -0.52
CA MET A 332 2.33 -0.54 -1.90
C MET A 332 3.20 0.28 -2.86
N PRO A 333 4.44 -0.16 -3.15
CA PRO A 333 5.30 0.51 -4.12
C PRO A 333 4.64 0.60 -5.49
N GLU A 334 4.81 1.74 -6.16
CA GLU A 334 4.29 1.97 -7.50
C GLU A 334 4.84 0.93 -8.50
N GLY A 335 3.93 0.28 -9.25
CA GLY A 335 4.29 -0.77 -10.21
C GLY A 335 4.59 -2.14 -9.60
N MET A 336 4.40 -2.34 -8.28
CA MET A 336 4.50 -3.67 -7.66
C MET A 336 3.22 -4.49 -7.86
N GLY A 337 2.05 -3.84 -7.86
CA GLY A 337 0.76 -4.51 -8.06
C GLY A 337 0.30 -5.38 -6.88
N HIS A 338 1.03 -5.41 -5.77
CA HIS A 338 0.66 -6.11 -4.55
C HIS A 338 1.29 -5.42 -3.33
N PHE A 339 0.73 -5.70 -2.14
CA PHE A 339 1.27 -5.19 -0.88
C PHE A 339 2.55 -5.94 -0.46
N LEU A 340 3.38 -5.28 0.35
CA LEU A 340 4.48 -5.88 1.08
C LEU A 340 4.50 -5.35 2.53
N THR A 341 4.53 -6.24 3.51
CA THR A 341 4.55 -5.86 4.93
C THR A 341 5.98 -5.75 5.43
N CYS A 342 6.34 -4.60 5.98
CA CYS A 342 7.61 -4.35 6.67
C CYS A 342 7.38 -4.23 8.18
N VAL A 343 8.34 -4.65 8.99
CA VAL A 343 8.30 -4.50 10.45
C VAL A 343 9.42 -3.57 10.88
N TYR A 344 9.05 -2.45 11.51
CA TYR A 344 10.00 -1.45 12.00
C TYR A 344 9.76 -1.10 13.48
N PRO A 345 10.83 -0.73 14.22
CA PRO A 345 10.69 -0.16 15.55
C PRO A 345 9.80 1.08 15.53
N ALA A 346 8.84 1.12 16.45
CA ALA A 346 7.97 2.24 16.69
C ALA A 346 8.64 3.26 17.64
N GLY A 347 8.22 4.52 17.53
CA GLY A 347 8.76 5.62 18.33
C GLY A 347 10.01 6.24 17.71
N ASN A 348 10.66 7.10 18.51
CA ASN A 348 11.70 8.02 18.03
C ASN A 348 13.13 7.58 18.38
N GLU A 349 13.29 6.41 19.02
CA GLU A 349 14.62 5.88 19.37
C GLU A 349 15.40 5.42 18.15
N VAL A 350 14.72 4.76 17.20
CA VAL A 350 15.30 4.34 15.93
C VAL A 350 14.72 5.22 14.81
N LYS A 351 15.53 6.13 14.32
CA LYS A 351 15.18 7.16 13.32
C LYS A 351 15.28 6.61 11.90
N GLU A 352 14.60 7.27 10.97
CA GLU A 352 14.59 6.87 9.54
C GLU A 352 15.99 6.90 8.91
N GLU A 353 16.87 7.78 9.40
CA GLU A 353 18.24 7.98 8.94
C GLU A 353 19.24 7.00 9.55
N ASP A 354 18.84 6.21 10.56
CA ASP A 354 19.73 5.24 11.21
C ASP A 354 20.15 4.16 10.21
N GLU A 355 21.43 3.78 10.25
CA GLU A 355 22.04 2.81 9.34
C GLU A 355 21.28 1.48 9.29
N PHE A 356 20.79 1.01 10.45
CA PHE A 356 19.95 -0.19 10.56
C PHE A 356 18.72 -0.17 9.65
N LEU A 357 17.96 0.94 9.62
CA LEU A 357 16.78 1.04 8.76
C LEU A 357 17.18 1.34 7.31
N LEU A 358 18.24 2.14 7.09
CA LEU A 358 18.76 2.42 5.77
C LEU A 358 19.16 1.15 5.02
N GLU A 359 19.92 0.26 5.67
CA GLU A 359 20.40 -0.99 5.09
C GLU A 359 19.24 -1.96 4.79
N LYS A 360 18.29 -2.07 5.72
CA LYS A 360 17.06 -2.86 5.51
C LYS A 360 16.26 -2.37 4.31
N ARG A 361 16.06 -1.06 4.17
CA ARG A 361 15.37 -0.48 3.00
C ARG A 361 16.17 -0.69 1.71
N ARG A 362 17.50 -0.50 1.75
CA ARG A 362 18.38 -0.76 0.60
C ARG A 362 18.25 -2.21 0.11
N SER A 363 18.27 -3.16 1.04
CA SER A 363 18.10 -4.58 0.72
C SER A 363 16.76 -4.83 0.03
N LEU A 364 15.66 -4.26 0.53
CA LEU A 364 14.34 -4.40 -0.09
C LEU A 364 14.31 -3.77 -1.50
N HIS A 365 14.92 -2.60 -1.71
CA HIS A 365 15.02 -2.01 -3.05
C HIS A 365 15.72 -2.95 -4.03
N LEU A 366 16.86 -3.52 -3.64
CA LEU A 366 17.64 -4.41 -4.49
C LEU A 366 16.91 -5.72 -4.77
N GLN A 367 16.36 -6.36 -3.72
CA GLN A 367 15.60 -7.60 -3.83
C GLN A 367 14.38 -7.44 -4.73
N PHE A 368 13.64 -6.33 -4.65
CA PHE A 368 12.47 -6.10 -5.50
C PHE A 368 12.80 -5.41 -6.83
N GLY A 369 14.08 -5.22 -7.18
CA GLY A 369 14.47 -4.54 -8.42
C GLY A 369 13.87 -3.13 -8.55
N LEU A 370 13.68 -2.44 -7.43
CA LEU A 370 13.11 -1.10 -7.39
C LEU A 370 14.23 -0.04 -7.45
N PRO A 371 14.02 1.08 -8.14
CA PRO A 371 15.05 2.09 -8.29
C PRO A 371 15.36 2.75 -6.95
N THR A 372 16.64 3.04 -6.69
CA THR A 372 17.14 3.70 -5.47
C THR A 372 17.12 5.23 -5.56
N ILE A 373 16.22 5.78 -6.39
CA ILE A 373 16.11 7.23 -6.66
C ILE A 373 14.97 7.90 -5.88
N ARG A 374 14.09 7.10 -5.25
CA ARG A 374 12.98 7.56 -4.41
C ARG A 374 12.72 6.55 -3.28
N PRO A 375 12.16 6.95 -2.13
CA PRO A 375 11.82 6.03 -1.07
C PRO A 375 10.54 5.23 -1.38
N TYR A 376 10.58 3.91 -1.13
CA TYR A 376 9.40 3.04 -1.17
C TYR A 376 9.09 2.36 0.17
N PHE A 377 10.07 2.31 1.09
CA PHE A 377 9.98 1.48 2.30
C PHE A 377 10.22 2.25 3.60
N ARG A 378 10.10 3.58 3.62
CA ARG A 378 10.11 4.35 4.88
C ARG A 378 8.81 4.13 5.65
N LYS A 379 8.79 4.36 6.96
CA LYS A 379 7.55 4.20 7.77
C LYS A 379 6.40 5.03 7.19
N ALA A 380 6.71 6.22 6.66
CA ALA A 380 5.74 7.12 6.05
C ALA A 380 5.19 6.63 4.67
N ASN A 381 5.86 5.70 4.00
CA ASN A 381 5.34 5.01 2.81
C ASN A 381 4.26 3.96 3.16
N GLY A 382 4.06 3.66 4.45
CA GLY A 382 2.99 2.78 4.90
C GLY A 382 1.63 3.24 4.38
N PHE A 383 0.93 2.32 3.71
CA PHE A 383 -0.36 2.58 3.10
C PHE A 383 -1.40 2.94 4.16
N ARG A 384 -2.08 4.06 3.95
CA ARG A 384 -3.16 4.51 4.82
C ARG A 384 -4.48 3.97 4.32
N PHE A 385 -4.89 2.84 4.88
CA PHE A 385 -6.24 2.29 4.73
C PHE A 385 -7.26 3.31 5.21
N ARG A 386 -8.41 3.37 4.53
CA ARG A 386 -9.53 4.20 4.96
C ARG A 386 -10.09 3.61 6.26
N GLU A 387 -9.82 4.26 7.38
CA GLU A 387 -10.48 3.95 8.64
C GLU A 387 -11.90 4.52 8.59
N THR A 388 -12.86 3.85 9.24
CA THR A 388 -14.28 4.23 9.28
C THR A 388 -14.53 5.66 9.73
N ASP A 389 -13.62 6.24 10.53
CA ASP A 389 -13.76 7.58 11.11
C ASP A 389 -13.02 8.68 10.31
N SER A 390 -12.09 8.31 9.44
CA SER A 390 -11.31 9.28 8.66
C SER A 390 -12.02 9.62 7.36
N LYS A 391 -12.49 10.86 7.26
CA LYS A 391 -13.22 11.36 6.10
C LYS A 391 -12.31 11.78 4.94
N LEU A 392 -11.05 12.13 5.22
CA LEU A 392 -10.10 12.65 4.23
C LEU A 392 -9.97 11.76 2.98
N LEU A 393 -10.19 12.33 1.80
CA LEU A 393 -10.05 11.62 0.53
C LEU A 393 -8.58 11.54 0.09
N PHE A 394 -8.22 10.39 -0.48
CA PHE A 394 -6.91 10.14 -1.08
C PHE A 394 -7.08 9.93 -2.58
N ASN A 395 -6.17 10.50 -3.36
CA ASN A 395 -6.10 10.30 -4.81
C ASN A 395 -7.46 10.35 -5.54
N PRO A 396 -8.36 11.33 -5.29
CA PRO A 396 -9.67 11.37 -5.93
C PRO A 396 -9.59 11.30 -7.46
N HIS A 397 -8.49 11.80 -8.04
CA HIS A 397 -8.21 11.77 -9.47
C HIS A 397 -8.23 10.39 -10.13
N VAL A 398 -7.99 9.34 -9.35
CA VAL A 398 -7.99 7.97 -9.84
C VAL A 398 -9.39 7.52 -10.29
N GLY A 399 -10.45 8.09 -9.72
CA GLY A 399 -11.84 7.87 -10.15
C GLY A 399 -12.29 8.72 -11.35
N VAL A 400 -11.43 9.59 -11.89
CA VAL A 400 -11.78 10.51 -12.99
C VAL A 400 -11.61 9.80 -14.33
N LYS A 401 -12.69 9.75 -15.13
CA LYS A 401 -12.65 9.21 -16.50
C LYS A 401 -11.80 10.10 -17.41
N ARG A 402 -10.85 9.49 -18.13
CA ARG A 402 -10.04 10.13 -19.16
C ARG A 402 -10.91 10.71 -20.28
N GLN A 403 -10.53 11.86 -20.83
CA GLN A 403 -11.30 12.56 -21.88
C GLN A 403 -10.69 12.46 -23.28
N LEU A 404 -9.36 12.44 -23.45
CA LEU A 404 -8.74 12.29 -24.77
C LEU A 404 -8.43 10.82 -25.03
N THR A 405 -8.56 10.40 -26.28
CA THR A 405 -8.25 9.02 -26.72
C THR A 405 -6.78 8.87 -27.12
N GLU A 406 -6.24 9.83 -27.87
CA GLU A 406 -4.90 9.76 -28.50
C GLU A 406 -3.82 10.59 -27.78
N GLY A 407 -4.16 11.29 -26.69
CA GLY A 407 -3.19 12.09 -25.94
C GLY A 407 -2.14 11.25 -25.21
N LYS A 408 -1.04 11.88 -24.79
CA LYS A 408 -0.15 11.30 -23.77
C LYS A 408 -0.61 11.74 -22.40
N LEU A 409 -0.92 10.78 -21.54
CA LEU A 409 -1.33 11.00 -20.17
C LEU A 409 -0.11 11.04 -19.25
N SER A 410 0.13 12.17 -18.59
CA SER A 410 1.23 12.36 -17.62
C SER A 410 0.66 12.89 -16.31
N LEU A 411 0.69 12.07 -15.26
CA LEU A 411 0.03 12.32 -13.97
C LEU A 411 1.02 12.40 -12.80
N VAL A 412 0.55 12.94 -11.69
CA VAL A 412 1.18 12.81 -10.37
C VAL A 412 1.47 11.33 -10.05
N GLN A 413 2.66 11.05 -9.51
CA GLN A 413 3.14 9.70 -9.19
C GLN A 413 3.06 9.47 -7.68
N GLY A 414 2.19 8.57 -7.23
CA GLY A 414 2.02 8.23 -5.82
C GLY A 414 0.77 8.84 -5.16
N ARG A 415 0.76 8.80 -3.82
CA ARG A 415 -0.41 9.12 -2.98
C ARG A 415 -0.34 10.55 -2.43
N TYR A 416 -1.48 11.22 -2.40
CA TYR A 416 -1.71 12.52 -1.75
C TYR A 416 -3.12 12.53 -1.14
N SER A 417 -3.37 13.39 -0.17
CA SER A 417 -4.69 13.66 0.38
C SER A 417 -5.27 14.96 -0.17
N TYR A 418 -6.57 15.00 -0.36
CA TYR A 418 -7.28 16.17 -0.86
C TYR A 418 -7.63 17.12 0.28
N HIS A 419 -6.94 18.26 0.32
CA HIS A 419 -7.25 19.33 1.25
C HIS A 419 -8.09 20.41 0.57
N HIS A 420 -9.18 20.81 1.21
CA HIS A 420 -10.14 21.78 0.70
C HIS A 420 -10.76 22.63 1.82
N TYR A 421 -11.58 23.62 1.45
CA TYR A 421 -12.23 24.52 2.41
C TYR A 421 -13.06 23.79 3.46
N MET A 422 -13.19 24.44 4.62
CA MET A 422 -14.01 23.99 5.76
C MET A 422 -13.51 22.72 6.47
N GLN A 423 -12.34 22.19 6.09
CA GLN A 423 -11.66 21.14 6.83
C GLN A 423 -10.96 21.70 8.09
N ASP A 424 -10.58 20.80 9.00
CA ASP A 424 -9.90 21.11 10.27
C ASP A 424 -10.71 22.06 11.18
N GLU A 425 -12.05 22.02 11.06
CA GLU A 425 -12.98 22.90 11.78
C GLU A 425 -12.69 24.40 11.57
N PHE A 426 -12.09 24.75 10.43
CA PHE A 426 -11.62 26.10 10.14
C PHE A 426 -12.31 26.68 8.90
N ASN A 427 -12.95 27.84 9.05
CA ASN A 427 -13.60 28.55 7.95
C ASN A 427 -12.61 29.46 7.21
N ASP A 428 -12.05 28.87 6.15
CA ASP A 428 -11.17 29.52 5.18
C ASP A 428 -11.83 29.82 3.82
N ASP A 429 -13.16 29.77 3.76
CA ASP A 429 -13.90 30.07 2.54
C ASP A 429 -13.62 31.49 2.05
N GLY A 430 -13.36 31.60 0.75
CA GLY A 430 -12.96 32.82 0.07
C GLY A 430 -11.47 33.21 0.20
N TRP A 431 -10.66 32.53 1.01
CA TRP A 431 -9.24 32.90 1.14
C TRP A 431 -8.19 31.81 1.37
N GLY A 432 -8.60 30.59 1.69
CA GLY A 432 -7.68 29.50 1.99
C GLY A 432 -7.10 28.75 0.79
N CYS A 433 -7.47 29.09 -0.45
CA CYS A 433 -7.29 28.19 -1.60
C CYS A 433 -5.84 27.75 -1.81
N ALA A 434 -4.90 28.69 -1.70
CA ALA A 434 -3.47 28.39 -1.81
C ALA A 434 -2.92 27.63 -0.59
N TYR A 435 -3.47 27.85 0.61
CA TYR A 435 -3.12 27.09 1.82
C TYR A 435 -3.52 25.63 1.68
N ARG A 436 -4.75 25.36 1.20
CA ARG A 436 -5.25 24.00 0.97
C ARG A 436 -4.49 23.28 -0.15
N SER A 437 -4.13 24.00 -1.22
CA SER A 437 -3.23 23.45 -2.25
C SER A 437 -1.85 23.12 -1.67
N LEU A 438 -1.25 23.99 -0.86
CA LEU A 438 0.01 23.71 -0.16
C LEU A 438 -0.10 22.48 0.77
N GLN A 439 -1.19 22.33 1.52
CA GLN A 439 -1.43 21.15 2.35
C GLN A 439 -1.49 19.86 1.51
N THR A 440 -2.16 19.90 0.36
CA THR A 440 -2.17 18.81 -0.61
C THR A 440 -0.76 18.47 -1.11
N LEU A 441 0.04 19.48 -1.48
CA LEU A 441 1.44 19.29 -1.90
C LEU A 441 2.30 18.67 -0.79
N ILE A 442 2.22 19.18 0.45
CA ILE A 442 2.94 18.64 1.61
C ILE A 442 2.53 17.20 1.88
N SER A 443 1.23 16.90 1.77
CA SER A 443 0.72 15.54 1.98
C SER A 443 1.39 14.53 1.04
N TRP A 444 1.62 14.90 -0.22
CA TRP A 444 2.33 14.06 -1.19
C TRP A 444 3.73 13.71 -0.69
N PHE A 445 4.51 14.69 -0.24
CA PHE A 445 5.87 14.45 0.28
C PHE A 445 5.87 13.55 1.51
N ILE A 446 4.84 13.65 2.37
CA ILE A 446 4.68 12.77 3.52
C ILE A 446 4.42 11.33 3.04
N TYR A 447 3.39 11.09 2.23
CA TYR A 447 3.04 9.73 1.79
C TYR A 447 4.08 9.10 0.87
N GLN A 448 4.90 9.91 0.20
CA GLN A 448 6.01 9.43 -0.62
C GLN A 448 7.29 9.20 0.19
N GLY A 449 7.28 9.43 1.51
CA GLY A 449 8.40 9.13 2.41
C GLY A 449 9.49 10.19 2.44
N TYR A 450 9.28 11.37 1.84
CA TYR A 450 10.25 12.46 1.85
C TYR A 450 10.22 13.28 3.15
N ALA A 451 9.10 13.25 3.86
CA ALA A 451 8.95 14.00 5.10
C ALA A 451 8.16 13.19 6.15
N ASP A 452 8.60 13.25 7.40
CA ASP A 452 7.85 12.77 8.56
C ASP A 452 7.43 13.98 9.41
N VAL A 453 6.48 14.74 8.87
CA VAL A 453 5.96 15.97 9.48
C VAL A 453 4.44 15.92 9.50
N ARG A 454 3.84 16.70 10.40
CA ARG A 454 2.41 16.99 10.31
C ARG A 454 2.14 18.04 9.25
N ILE A 455 0.95 17.98 8.67
CA ILE A 455 0.48 19.01 7.75
C ILE A 455 0.30 20.32 8.54
N PRO A 456 0.89 21.45 8.09
CA PRO A 456 0.81 22.71 8.79
C PRO A 456 -0.58 23.35 8.65
N THR A 457 -1.00 24.04 9.70
CA THR A 457 -2.22 24.85 9.73
C THR A 457 -2.00 26.21 9.04
N HIS A 458 -3.07 26.91 8.66
CA HIS A 458 -2.98 28.27 8.10
C HIS A 458 -2.18 29.21 9.02
N THR A 459 -2.40 29.12 10.33
CA THR A 459 -1.70 29.95 11.30
C THR A 459 -0.19 29.69 11.30
N GLU A 460 0.24 28.44 11.15
CA GLU A 460 1.67 28.09 11.10
C GLU A 460 2.32 28.55 9.81
N ILE A 461 1.62 28.40 8.69
CA ILE A 461 2.04 28.93 7.39
C ILE A 461 2.23 30.44 7.48
N GLN A 462 1.27 31.16 8.05
CA GLN A 462 1.37 32.62 8.20
C GLN A 462 2.50 33.03 9.15
N LYS A 463 2.61 32.37 10.31
CA LYS A 463 3.69 32.63 11.28
C LYS A 463 5.07 32.40 10.65
N TYR A 464 5.21 31.37 9.81
CA TYR A 464 6.44 31.12 9.07
C TYR A 464 6.77 32.28 8.12
N LEU A 465 5.82 32.71 7.29
CA LEU A 465 6.03 33.81 6.34
C LEU A 465 6.39 35.13 7.04
N VAL A 466 5.81 35.40 8.21
CA VAL A 466 6.22 36.53 9.06
C VAL A 466 7.64 36.34 9.59
N ARG A 467 7.98 35.14 10.09
CA ARG A 467 9.29 34.84 10.67
C ARG A 467 10.44 35.02 9.69
N VAL A 468 10.24 34.69 8.41
CA VAL A 468 11.26 34.84 7.36
C VAL A 468 11.29 36.24 6.74
N GLY A 469 10.44 37.17 7.22
CA GLY A 469 10.40 38.56 6.76
C GLY A 469 9.68 38.79 5.44
N ASP A 470 8.99 37.78 4.89
CA ASP A 470 8.20 37.92 3.66
C ASP A 470 6.90 38.71 3.90
N LYS A 471 6.29 38.55 5.10
CA LYS A 471 5.04 39.21 5.48
C LYS A 471 5.17 40.04 6.77
N PRO A 472 4.38 41.12 6.93
CA PRO A 472 4.34 41.91 8.16
C PRO A 472 3.69 41.14 9.32
N ALA A 473 3.98 41.54 10.57
CA ALA A 473 3.53 40.83 11.76
C ALA A 473 2.00 40.64 11.87
N ASN A 474 1.20 41.57 11.35
CA ASN A 474 -0.26 41.48 11.32
C ASN A 474 -0.82 40.46 10.30
N PHE A 475 0.03 39.85 9.48
CA PHE A 475 -0.35 38.78 8.56
C PHE A 475 -0.71 37.49 9.31
N ALA A 476 -0.05 37.20 10.43
CA ALA A 476 -0.36 36.04 11.26
C ALA A 476 -1.73 36.19 11.94
N GLY A 477 -2.61 35.21 11.73
CA GLY A 477 -4.02 35.26 12.17
C GLY A 477 -4.95 36.03 11.22
N SER A 478 -4.42 36.56 10.10
CA SER A 478 -5.24 37.24 9.09
C SER A 478 -5.99 36.26 8.19
N ARG A 479 -6.85 36.79 7.31
CA ARG A 479 -7.52 36.07 6.23
C ARG A 479 -6.95 36.40 4.85
N GLN A 480 -5.67 36.75 4.79
CA GLN A 480 -5.02 37.15 3.54
C GLN A 480 -4.57 35.93 2.73
N TRP A 481 -4.72 36.05 1.41
CA TRP A 481 -4.24 35.07 0.42
C TRP A 481 -2.71 34.99 0.38
N ILE A 482 -2.20 33.84 -0.05
CA ILE A 482 -0.79 33.63 -0.42
C ILE A 482 -0.71 33.20 -1.90
N GLY A 483 0.42 33.42 -2.54
CA GLY A 483 0.68 33.03 -3.92
C GLY A 483 1.68 31.87 -4.05
N SER A 484 2.02 31.54 -5.29
CA SER A 484 2.92 30.44 -5.63
C SER A 484 4.34 30.60 -5.06
N THR A 485 4.80 31.84 -4.88
CA THR A 485 6.10 32.15 -4.28
C THR A 485 6.11 31.80 -2.79
N GLU A 486 5.10 32.24 -2.04
CA GLU A 486 4.97 31.91 -0.61
C GLU A 486 4.76 30.40 -0.40
N VAL A 487 4.01 29.74 -1.29
CA VAL A 487 3.88 28.27 -1.31
C VAL A 487 5.25 27.60 -1.45
N SER A 488 6.10 28.07 -2.38
CA SER A 488 7.47 27.56 -2.54
C SER A 488 8.32 27.77 -1.27
N MET A 489 8.26 28.96 -0.66
CA MET A 489 8.97 29.24 0.60
C MET A 489 8.52 28.29 1.72
N CYS A 490 7.22 27.98 1.79
CA CYS A 490 6.67 27.07 2.79
C CYS A 490 7.09 25.62 2.54
N LEU A 491 7.14 25.16 1.28
CA LEU A 491 7.63 23.82 0.96
C LEU A 491 9.10 23.64 1.36
N ASN A 492 9.93 24.67 1.10
CA ASN A 492 11.32 24.66 1.53
C ASN A 492 11.45 24.55 3.07
N GLU A 493 10.56 25.19 3.83
CA GLU A 493 10.60 25.06 5.29
C GLU A 493 10.05 23.73 5.80
N PHE A 494 8.82 23.38 5.42
CA PHE A 494 8.08 22.30 6.08
C PHE A 494 8.53 20.92 5.63
N VAL A 495 8.99 20.77 4.38
CA VAL A 495 9.41 19.47 3.83
C VAL A 495 10.81 19.49 3.21
N LYS A 496 11.54 20.61 3.32
CA LYS A 496 12.93 20.76 2.83
C LYS A 496 13.07 20.53 1.33
N VAL A 497 12.10 21.04 0.55
CA VAL A 497 12.03 20.89 -0.90
C VAL A 497 12.03 22.23 -1.62
N ASP A 498 12.89 22.35 -2.63
CA ASP A 498 12.89 23.47 -3.56
C ASP A 498 11.81 23.32 -4.65
N SER A 499 11.30 24.45 -5.14
CA SER A 499 10.31 24.46 -6.22
C SER A 499 10.76 25.35 -7.37
N ARG A 500 10.45 24.91 -8.59
CA ARG A 500 10.56 25.76 -9.78
C ARG A 500 9.27 26.58 -9.91
N ILE A 501 9.40 27.88 -10.17
CA ILE A 501 8.24 28.73 -10.52
C ILE A 501 8.17 28.88 -12.04
N MET A 502 7.07 28.43 -12.64
CA MET A 502 6.76 28.71 -14.05
C MET A 502 5.83 29.92 -14.11
N HIS A 503 6.31 30.99 -14.74
CA HIS A 503 5.54 32.20 -14.99
C HIS A 503 4.81 32.10 -16.33
N VAL A 504 3.52 32.43 -16.32
CA VAL A 504 2.67 32.44 -17.52
C VAL A 504 1.98 33.80 -17.59
N SER A 505 2.30 34.56 -18.64
CA SER A 505 1.87 35.97 -18.77
C SER A 505 0.37 36.13 -18.97
N SER A 506 -0.30 35.13 -19.55
CA SER A 506 -1.74 35.12 -19.82
C SER A 506 -2.30 33.71 -19.70
N GLY A 507 -3.55 33.57 -19.25
CA GLY A 507 -4.26 32.28 -19.27
C GLY A 507 -4.43 31.68 -20.66
N ALA A 508 -4.36 32.48 -21.73
CA ALA A 508 -4.36 31.96 -23.10
C ALA A 508 -3.08 31.17 -23.40
N ASP A 509 -1.96 31.56 -22.80
CA ASP A 509 -0.66 30.90 -22.98
C ASP A 509 -0.59 29.54 -22.29
N MET A 510 -1.54 29.20 -21.42
CA MET A 510 -1.62 27.87 -20.79
C MET A 510 -1.73 26.74 -21.82
N ALA A 511 -2.36 27.00 -22.97
CA ALA A 511 -2.43 26.04 -24.08
C ALA A 511 -1.04 25.59 -24.58
N THR A 512 0.00 26.41 -24.39
CA THR A 512 1.38 26.13 -24.84
C THR A 512 2.20 25.34 -23.83
N LYS A 513 1.68 25.08 -22.63
CA LYS A 513 2.44 24.50 -21.50
C LYS A 513 2.35 22.98 -21.37
N GLY A 514 1.64 22.31 -22.29
CA GLY A 514 1.43 20.85 -22.27
C GLY A 514 2.72 20.04 -22.15
N SER A 515 3.70 20.30 -23.03
CA SER A 515 4.99 19.58 -23.02
C SER A 515 5.77 19.75 -21.72
N GLU A 516 5.79 20.95 -21.16
CA GLU A 516 6.57 21.28 -19.97
C GLU A 516 5.95 20.67 -18.71
N LEU A 517 4.61 20.69 -18.61
CA LEU A 517 3.88 20.01 -17.53
C LEU A 517 4.00 18.49 -17.65
N ALA A 518 3.89 17.93 -18.86
CA ALA A 518 4.08 16.50 -19.08
C ALA A 518 5.47 16.05 -18.62
N TYR A 519 6.52 16.81 -18.97
CA TYR A 519 7.89 16.54 -18.52
C TYR A 519 8.04 16.59 -16.99
N HIS A 520 7.39 17.55 -16.32
CA HIS A 520 7.37 17.62 -14.86
C HIS A 520 6.73 16.38 -14.21
N PHE A 521 5.56 15.97 -14.68
CA PHE A 521 4.89 14.79 -14.15
C PHE A 521 5.64 13.48 -14.44
N GLU A 522 6.34 13.39 -15.56
CA GLU A 522 7.15 12.23 -15.92
C GLU A 522 8.43 12.12 -15.08
N THR A 523 9.10 13.25 -14.78
CA THR A 523 10.40 13.26 -14.08
C THR A 523 10.29 13.47 -12.58
N GLN A 524 9.42 14.37 -12.15
CA GLN A 524 9.20 14.72 -10.74
C GLN A 524 8.00 13.98 -10.16
N GLY A 525 6.89 13.96 -10.90
CA GLY A 525 5.65 13.30 -10.48
C GLY A 525 4.97 13.97 -9.27
N THR A 526 5.33 15.21 -8.93
CA THR A 526 4.75 15.97 -7.80
C THR A 526 3.53 16.77 -8.25
N PRO A 527 2.51 16.97 -7.39
CA PRO A 527 1.39 17.86 -7.70
C PRO A 527 1.85 19.32 -7.82
N VAL A 528 1.21 20.10 -8.69
CA VAL A 528 1.59 21.48 -9.01
C VAL A 528 0.52 22.43 -8.52
N MET A 529 0.88 23.42 -7.70
CA MET A 529 -0.03 24.50 -7.33
C MET A 529 0.01 25.58 -8.42
N ILE A 530 -1.15 26.07 -8.85
CA ILE A 530 -1.28 27.19 -9.79
C ILE A 530 -2.07 28.32 -9.12
N GLY A 531 -1.50 29.52 -9.13
CA GLY A 531 -2.14 30.74 -8.64
C GLY A 531 -2.38 31.75 -9.77
N GLY A 532 -3.59 32.30 -9.85
CA GLY A 532 -3.97 33.37 -10.78
C GLY A 532 -4.84 34.41 -10.07
N GLY A 533 -4.28 35.59 -9.80
CA GLY A 533 -4.94 36.61 -8.97
C GLY A 533 -5.19 36.09 -7.55
N VAL A 534 -6.47 35.98 -7.17
CA VAL A 534 -6.91 35.57 -5.81
C VAL A 534 -7.38 34.12 -5.74
N LEU A 535 -7.26 33.37 -6.86
CA LEU A 535 -7.67 31.97 -6.95
C LEU A 535 -6.46 31.06 -7.11
N ALA A 536 -6.56 29.88 -6.49
CA ALA A 536 -5.56 28.84 -6.58
C ALA A 536 -6.22 27.49 -6.87
N HIS A 537 -5.53 26.66 -7.65
CA HIS A 537 -5.92 25.28 -7.92
C HIS A 537 -4.69 24.36 -7.83
N THR A 538 -4.92 23.06 -7.79
CA THR A 538 -3.86 22.05 -7.87
C THR A 538 -3.99 21.30 -9.20
N ILE A 539 -2.94 21.30 -10.02
CA ILE A 539 -2.83 20.50 -11.23
C ILE A 539 -2.19 19.16 -10.85
N LEU A 540 -2.87 18.07 -11.19
CA LEU A 540 -2.46 16.70 -10.89
C LEU A 540 -1.95 15.95 -12.12
N GLY A 541 -2.06 16.54 -13.29
CA GLY A 541 -1.65 15.91 -14.53
C GLY A 541 -2.13 16.66 -15.77
N VAL A 542 -1.62 16.22 -16.91
CA VAL A 542 -2.04 16.68 -18.24
C VAL A 542 -2.32 15.49 -19.15
N ASP A 543 -3.27 15.67 -20.06
CA ASP A 543 -3.49 14.79 -21.20
C ASP A 543 -3.23 15.64 -22.44
N PHE A 544 -2.13 15.35 -23.13
CA PHE A 544 -1.59 16.20 -24.18
C PHE A 544 -1.34 15.42 -25.47
N ASP A 545 -2.10 15.77 -26.51
CA ASP A 545 -1.87 15.27 -27.86
C ASP A 545 -0.89 16.19 -28.60
N ARG A 546 0.30 15.67 -28.91
CA ARG A 546 1.35 16.43 -29.60
C ARG A 546 1.04 16.68 -31.07
N ASN A 547 0.17 15.88 -31.67
CA ASN A 547 -0.18 15.97 -33.09
C ASN A 547 -1.28 17.02 -33.31
N THR A 548 -2.32 17.01 -32.47
CA THR A 548 -3.44 17.98 -32.59
C THR A 548 -3.20 19.27 -31.79
N GLY A 549 -2.35 19.21 -30.75
CA GLY A 549 -2.18 20.28 -29.78
C GLY A 549 -3.27 20.29 -28.69
N ASP A 550 -4.18 19.31 -28.69
CA ASP A 550 -5.22 19.22 -27.67
C ASP A 550 -4.63 19.00 -26.29
N LEU A 551 -5.03 19.85 -25.35
CA LEU A 551 -4.52 19.85 -23.99
C LEU A 551 -5.66 19.90 -22.98
N LYS A 552 -5.65 18.95 -22.05
CA LYS A 552 -6.50 18.96 -20.85
C LYS A 552 -5.65 18.96 -19.59
N PHE A 553 -6.14 19.65 -18.57
CA PHE A 553 -5.54 19.73 -17.24
C PHE A 553 -6.40 18.95 -16.25
N LEU A 554 -5.79 18.07 -15.47
CA LEU A 554 -6.47 17.40 -14.36
C LEU A 554 -6.41 18.29 -13.13
N ILE A 555 -7.54 18.90 -12.78
CA ILE A 555 -7.62 19.90 -11.71
C ILE A 555 -8.23 19.27 -10.46
N LEU A 556 -7.60 19.56 -9.33
CA LEU A 556 -8.16 19.39 -7.99
C LEU A 556 -8.40 20.76 -7.38
N ASP A 557 -9.66 21.04 -7.12
CA ASP A 557 -10.17 22.35 -6.76
C ASP A 557 -10.26 22.49 -5.22
N PRO A 558 -9.45 23.34 -4.58
CA PRO A 558 -9.46 23.49 -3.12
C PRO A 558 -10.69 24.22 -2.57
N HIS A 559 -11.57 24.79 -3.41
CA HIS A 559 -12.71 25.59 -2.98
C HIS A 559 -13.93 24.77 -2.55
N PHE A 560 -13.86 23.44 -2.66
CA PHE A 560 -14.94 22.56 -2.22
C PHE A 560 -15.22 22.74 -0.71
N THR A 561 -16.48 22.94 -0.35
CA THR A 561 -16.92 23.18 1.04
C THR A 561 -17.79 22.06 1.61
N GLY A 562 -18.06 21.02 0.81
CA GLY A 562 -18.92 19.91 1.21
C GLY A 562 -18.19 18.88 2.07
N ALA A 563 -18.91 17.81 2.45
CA ALA A 563 -18.32 16.66 3.09
C ALA A 563 -17.40 15.90 2.13
N ASP A 564 -16.38 15.23 2.67
CA ASP A 564 -15.42 14.41 1.94
C ASP A 564 -16.05 13.14 1.30
N GLU A 565 -16.94 13.35 0.33
CA GLU A 565 -17.66 12.32 -0.40
C GLU A 565 -17.13 12.23 -1.83
N LEU A 566 -16.48 11.10 -2.16
CA LEU A 566 -15.85 10.91 -3.46
C LEU A 566 -16.85 11.07 -4.61
N GLY A 567 -18.06 10.49 -4.49
CA GLY A 567 -19.11 10.61 -5.51
C GLY A 567 -19.45 12.08 -5.81
N THR A 568 -19.60 12.91 -4.79
CA THR A 568 -19.88 14.35 -4.93
C THR A 568 -18.71 15.11 -5.55
N VAL A 569 -17.48 14.83 -5.10
CA VAL A 569 -16.24 15.46 -5.62
C VAL A 569 -16.06 15.20 -7.11
N LEU A 570 -16.30 13.96 -7.55
CA LEU A 570 -16.19 13.56 -8.95
C LEU A 570 -17.35 14.07 -9.81
N ALA A 571 -18.59 13.87 -9.37
CA ALA A 571 -19.78 14.20 -10.16
C ALA A 571 -19.92 15.70 -10.42
N LYS A 572 -19.51 16.55 -9.47
CA LYS A 572 -19.52 18.02 -9.61
C LYS A 572 -18.22 18.57 -10.23
N GLY A 573 -17.24 17.71 -10.52
CA GLY A 573 -16.00 18.10 -11.18
C GLY A 573 -15.06 18.97 -10.33
N TRP A 574 -15.08 18.80 -9.00
CA TRP A 574 -14.10 19.38 -8.07
C TRP A 574 -12.74 18.69 -8.22
N CYS A 575 -12.74 17.41 -8.59
CA CYS A 575 -11.60 16.73 -9.17
C CYS A 575 -11.97 16.29 -10.59
N GLY A 576 -11.32 16.82 -11.63
CA GLY A 576 -11.68 16.47 -13.00
C GLY A 576 -10.87 17.17 -14.09
N TRP A 577 -11.01 16.66 -15.32
CA TRP A 577 -10.38 17.23 -16.51
C TRP A 577 -11.03 18.54 -16.94
N LYS A 578 -10.20 19.56 -17.16
CA LYS A 578 -10.59 20.90 -17.63
C LYS A 578 -9.84 21.24 -18.92
N GLY A 579 -10.52 21.93 -19.84
CA GLY A 579 -9.91 22.42 -21.09
C GLY A 579 -9.13 23.72 -20.89
N VAL A 580 -8.47 24.18 -21.95
CA VAL A 580 -7.71 25.44 -21.95
C VAL A 580 -8.57 26.66 -21.61
N ASP A 581 -9.86 26.64 -21.96
CA ASP A 581 -10.81 27.73 -21.64
C ASP A 581 -11.19 27.82 -20.15
N PHE A 582 -10.72 26.89 -19.31
CA PHE A 582 -10.86 27.00 -17.86
C PHE A 582 -10.08 28.19 -17.30
N TRP A 583 -8.96 28.56 -17.94
CA TRP A 583 -8.10 29.65 -17.50
C TRP A 583 -8.63 30.99 -18.02
N ASN A 584 -8.74 31.99 -17.15
CA ASN A 584 -9.03 33.37 -17.56
C ASN A 584 -7.92 33.88 -18.48
N LYS A 585 -8.27 34.13 -19.75
CA LYS A 585 -7.37 34.53 -20.85
C LYS A 585 -6.62 35.84 -20.61
N THR A 586 -7.05 36.67 -19.67
CA THR A 586 -6.42 37.98 -19.41
C THR A 586 -5.59 38.01 -18.13
N ALA A 587 -5.73 37.00 -17.27
CA ALA A 587 -4.99 36.91 -16.02
C ALA A 587 -3.62 36.27 -16.24
N TYR A 588 -2.62 36.68 -15.47
CA TYR A 588 -1.35 35.96 -15.36
C TYR A 588 -1.47 34.79 -14.38
N TYR A 589 -0.62 33.77 -14.55
CA TYR A 589 -0.55 32.62 -13.67
C TYR A 589 0.88 32.30 -13.28
N ASN A 590 1.06 31.86 -12.03
CA ASN A 590 2.32 31.32 -11.54
C ASN A 590 2.11 29.89 -11.07
N LEU A 591 2.89 28.95 -11.57
CA LEU A 591 2.84 27.55 -11.16
C LEU A 591 4.03 27.24 -10.26
N CYS A 592 3.75 26.80 -9.03
CA CYS A 592 4.75 26.26 -8.11
C CYS A 592 4.91 24.76 -8.40
N MET A 593 6.08 24.37 -8.89
CA MET A 593 6.41 23.02 -9.35
C MET A 593 7.47 22.40 -8.43
N PRO A 594 7.08 21.66 -7.38
CA PRO A 594 8.00 21.11 -6.39
C PRO A 594 8.96 20.10 -7.00
N GLN A 595 10.25 20.18 -6.69
CA GLN A 595 11.26 19.25 -7.21
C GLN A 595 11.44 18.07 -6.26
N ARG A 596 11.38 16.85 -6.79
CA ARG A 596 11.52 15.63 -5.99
C ARG A 596 12.99 15.42 -5.60
N PRO A 597 13.33 15.32 -4.30
CA PRO A 597 14.69 15.01 -3.89
C PRO A 597 15.12 13.61 -4.34
N TYR A 598 16.42 13.41 -4.57
CA TYR A 598 17.00 12.09 -4.85
C TYR A 598 17.43 11.43 -3.54
N VAL A 599 16.52 10.67 -2.93
CA VAL A 599 16.73 9.90 -1.69
C VAL A 599 16.00 8.55 -1.76
N PHE A 600 16.35 7.57 -0.93
CA PHE A 600 15.62 6.29 -0.84
C PHE A 600 15.33 5.86 0.61
#